data_AF-A0A932L9G9-F1
#
_entry.id   AF-A0A932L9G9-F1
#
_cell.length_a   1.000
_cell.length_b   1.000
_cell.length_c   1.000
_cell.angle_alpha   90.00
_cell.angle_beta   90.00
_cell.angle_gamma   90.00
#
_symmetry.space_group_name_H-M   'P 1'
#
loop_
_entity.id
_entity.type
_entity.pdbx_description
1 polymer ?
#
loop_
_entity_poly.entity_id
_entity_poly.type
_entity_poly.pdbx_seq_one_letter_code
_entity_poly.pdbx_strand_id
1 'polypeptide(L)' 'MKVSNADLALLKLKRHKFHGDWNYTISPRT' A
#
# COMPACT_ATOMS: atom_id res chain seq x y z
N MET A 1 -0.96 -1.98 18.07
CA MET A 1 -0.89 -3.36 17.52
C MET A 1 0.19 -3.41 16.46
N LYS A 2 1.19 -4.30 16.61
CA LYS A 2 2.16 -4.59 15.55
C LYS A 2 1.75 -5.94 14.96
N VAL A 3 1.51 -5.99 13.65
CA VAL A 3 1.24 -7.23 12.93
C VAL A 3 2.59 -7.88 12.62
N SER A 4 2.75 -9.17 12.91
CA SER A 4 3.98 -9.89 12.61
C SER A 4 4.00 -10.38 11.16
N ASN A 5 5.20 -10.66 10.64
CA ASN A 5 5.32 -11.27 9.31
C ASN A 5 4.69 -12.67 9.24
N ALA A 6 4.67 -13.40 10.36
CA ALA A 6 4.01 -14.70 10.46
C ALA A 6 2.49 -14.56 10.28
N ASP A 7 1.89 -13.53 10.90
CA ASP A 7 0.46 -13.25 10.75
C ASP A 7 0.11 -12.87 9.30
N LEU A 8 0.98 -12.11 8.63
CA LEU A 8 0.80 -11.74 7.22
C LEU A 8 0.91 -12.94 6.27
N ALA A 9 1.76 -13.93 6.60
CA ALA A 9 1.97 -15.12 5.78
C ALA A 9 0.75 -16.07 5.79
N LEU A 10 -0.07 -16.03 6.85
CA LEU A 10 -1.32 -16.81 6.94
C LEU A 10 -2.41 -16.27 6.00
N LEU A 11 -2.29 -15.02 5.57
CA LEU A 11 -3.23 -14.41 4.65
C LEU A 11 -2.96 -14.91 3.23
N LYS A 12 -4.01 -15.39 2.55
CA LYS A 12 -3.94 -15.84 1.14
C LYS A 12 -3.86 -14.65 0.15
N LEU A 13 -2.99 -13.69 0.42
CA LEU A 13 -2.81 -12.49 -0.38
C LEU A 13 -1.78 -12.76 -1.48
N LYS A 14 -2.14 -12.41 -2.72
CA LYS A 14 -1.20 -12.43 -3.84
C LYS A 14 -0.49 -11.09 -3.89
N ARG A 15 0.86 -11.11 -3.95
CA ARG A 15 1.67 -9.91 -4.14
C ARG A 15 1.28 -9.28 -5.48
N HIS A 16 0.67 -8.10 -5.43
CA HIS A 16 0.40 -7.33 -6.64
C HIS A 16 1.66 -6.53 -7.02
N LYS A 17 1.88 -6.32 -8.33
CA LYS A 17 2.87 -5.34 -8.77
C LYS A 17 2.51 -3.97 -8.20
N PHE A 18 3.53 -3.23 -7.79
CA PHE A 18 3.36 -1.83 -7.42
C PHE A 18 2.86 -1.07 -8.65
N HIS A 19 1.75 -0.36 -8.49
CA HIS A 19 1.18 0.51 -9.51
C HIS A 19 1.56 1.93 -9.13
N GLY A 20 2.69 2.40 -9.65
CA GLY A 20 3.32 3.65 -9.24
C GLY A 20 2.63 4.94 -9.71
N ASP A 21 1.43 4.85 -10.29
CA ASP A 21 0.71 6.00 -10.80
C ASP A 21 -0.33 6.48 -9.79
N TRP A 22 0.15 7.11 -8.74
CA TRP A 22 -0.67 8.03 -7.94
C TRP A 22 -0.01 9.40 -7.89
N ASN A 23 0.00 10.04 -9.06
CA ASN A 23 0.55 11.37 -9.23
C ASN A 23 -0.56 12.42 -9.06
N TYR A 24 -0.78 12.88 -7.83
CA TYR A 24 -1.58 14.07 -7.57
C TYR A 24 -0.67 15.27 -7.36
N THR A 25 -0.79 16.27 -8.22
CA THR A 25 -0.21 17.59 -7.96
C THR A 25 -1.19 18.38 -7.11
N ILE A 26 -0.87 18.61 -5.84
CA ILE A 26 -1.67 19.50 -4.98
C ILE A 26 -1.27 20.93 -5.31
N SER A 27 -2.18 21.67 -5.94
CA SER A 27 -2.01 23.11 -6.14
C SER A 27 -2.56 23.87 -4.92
N PRO A 28 -1.94 24.99 -4.52
CA PRO A 28 -2.51 25.88 -3.51
C PRO A 28 -3.91 26.31 -3.96
N ARG A 29 -4.87 26.25 -3.04
CA ARG A 29 -6.11 26.98 -3.23
C ARG A 29 -5.81 28.41 -2.75
N THR A 30 -5.99 29.36 -3.67
CA THR A 30 -5.87 30.83 -3.52
C THR A 30 -5.86 31.35 -2.10
#